data_AF-A0A1B0DJ42-F1
#
_entry.id   AF-A0A1B0DJ42-F1
#
_cell.length_a   1.000
_cell.length_b   1.000
_cell.length_c   1.000
_cell.angle_alpha   90.00
_cell.angle_beta   90.00
_cell.angle_gamma   90.00
#
_symmetry.space_group_name_H-M   'P 1'
#
loop_
_entity.id
_entity.type
_entity.pdbx_description
1 polymer ?
#
loop_
_entity_poly.entity_id
_entity_poly.type
_entity_poly.pdbx_seq_one_letter_code
_entity_poly.pdbx_strand_id
1 'polypeptide(L)'
;MALHLTRALCGRSAALKLGTGQFGSPLLASRTIVMKPMVPRVDDAASHDERNSKLGRPLSPHLTIYKYEITMVFSITHRITGMALGAYMAAFGVGALVCPHDFSYYVDVVESWKLSAPTLMAAKFILAYPFTYHLANGMRHLLWDTGKCLKIKEVWSTGYTMLAVSVGLAAILAAM
;
A
#
# COMPACT_ATOMS: atom_id res chain seq x y z
N MET A 1 -36.37 -3.24 13.07
CA MET A 1 -37.14 -3.50 14.31
C MET A 1 -36.24 -3.42 15.56
N ALA A 2 -35.42 -2.36 15.68
CA ALA A 2 -34.48 -2.18 16.80
C ALA A 2 -34.32 -0.71 17.24
N LEU A 3 -35.17 0.20 16.72
CA LEU A 3 -35.06 1.65 16.96
C LEU A 3 -36.23 2.23 17.76
N HIS A 4 -37.13 1.40 18.29
CA HIS A 4 -38.28 1.85 19.09
C HIS A 4 -38.14 1.62 20.61
N LEU A 5 -37.08 0.94 21.07
CA LEU A 5 -36.91 0.57 22.49
C LEU A 5 -36.10 1.56 23.33
N THR A 6 -35.42 2.54 22.72
CA THR A 6 -34.60 3.52 23.47
C THR A 6 -35.39 4.73 24.00
N ARG A 7 -36.67 4.89 23.63
CA ARG A 7 -37.52 6.01 24.08
C ARG A 7 -38.27 5.75 25.40
N ALA A 8 -38.29 4.51 25.90
CA ALA A 8 -39.10 4.12 27.06
C ALA A 8 -38.38 4.22 28.43
N LEU A 9 -37.10 4.59 28.46
CA LEU A 9 -36.31 4.63 29.70
C LEU A 9 -36.06 6.03 30.27
N CYS A 10 -36.55 7.10 29.62
CA CYS A 10 -36.32 8.48 30.04
C CYS A 10 -37.58 9.15 30.65
N GLY A 11 -38.45 8.38 31.31
CA GLY A 11 -39.79 8.83 31.74
C GLY A 11 -40.21 8.48 33.16
N ARG A 12 -39.28 8.13 34.07
CA ARG A 12 -39.62 7.89 35.48
C ARG A 12 -38.97 8.93 36.39
N SER A 13 -39.73 9.99 36.65
CA SER A 13 -39.51 10.92 37.76
C SER A 13 -39.61 10.18 39.09
N ALA A 14 -38.47 9.91 39.72
CA ALA A 14 -38.40 9.61 41.14
C ALA A 14 -38.09 10.92 41.87
N ALA A 15 -39.09 11.45 42.58
CA ALA A 15 -38.94 12.62 43.42
C ALA A 15 -38.03 12.28 44.62
N LEU A 16 -36.74 12.63 44.49
CA LEU A 16 -35.77 12.52 45.58
C LEU A 16 -35.73 13.85 46.33
N LYS A 17 -36.29 13.85 47.55
CA LYS A 17 -36.11 14.94 48.52
C LYS A 17 -34.62 15.06 48.87
N LEU A 18 -33.96 16.13 48.45
CA LEU A 18 -32.62 16.50 48.94
C LEU A 18 -32.70 17.78 49.76
N GLY A 19 -32.13 17.70 50.97
CA GLY A 19 -32.10 18.77 51.95
C GLY A 19 -31.30 20.00 51.50
N THR A 20 -31.71 21.14 52.06
CA THR A 20 -31.03 22.43 52.01
C THR A 20 -29.65 22.33 52.68
N GLY A 21 -28.61 22.10 51.88
CA GLY A 21 -27.21 22.32 52.24
C GLY A 21 -26.64 23.44 51.39
N GLN A 22 -26.30 24.57 52.00
CA GLN A 22 -25.55 25.65 51.36
C GLN A 22 -24.12 25.17 51.11
N PHE A 23 -23.83 24.73 49.88
CA PHE A 23 -22.46 24.56 49.40
C PHE A 23 -22.18 25.61 48.33
N GLY A 24 -21.33 26.59 48.66
CA GLY A 24 -20.85 27.60 47.73
C GLY A 24 -20.12 26.92 46.57
N SER A 25 -20.70 27.03 45.38
CA SER A 25 -20.09 26.53 44.15
C SER A 25 -19.02 27.53 43.69
N PRO A 26 -17.77 27.12 43.42
CA PRO A 26 -16.87 27.98 42.69
C PRO A 26 -17.49 28.16 41.29
N LEU A 27 -17.72 29.41 40.90
CA LEU A 27 -18.20 29.77 39.57
C LEU A 27 -17.16 29.29 38.55
N LEU A 28 -17.32 28.06 38.06
CA LEU A 28 -16.70 27.59 36.83
C LEU A 28 -17.26 28.49 35.73
N ALA A 29 -16.47 29.51 35.38
CA ALA A 29 -16.74 30.38 34.25
C ALA A 29 -16.73 29.50 32.98
N SER A 30 -17.89 28.94 32.66
CA SER A 30 -18.17 28.26 31.41
C SER A 30 -18.00 29.29 30.30
N ARG A 31 -16.79 29.36 29.72
CA ARG A 31 -16.53 30.20 28.56
C ARG A 31 -17.37 29.63 27.43
N THR A 32 -18.47 30.32 27.10
CA THR A 32 -19.27 30.01 25.93
C THR A 32 -18.40 30.21 24.70
N ILE A 33 -17.94 29.12 24.08
CA ILE A 33 -17.24 29.17 22.80
C ILE A 33 -18.32 29.39 21.74
N VAL A 34 -18.48 30.63 21.30
CA VAL A 34 -19.32 30.96 20.14
C VAL A 34 -18.56 30.55 18.90
N MET A 35 -18.89 29.38 18.35
CA MET A 35 -18.37 28.95 17.06
C MET A 35 -18.99 29.81 15.97
N LYS A 36 -18.15 30.53 15.21
CA LYS A 36 -18.62 31.27 14.03
C LYS A 36 -19.06 30.24 12.99
N PRO A 37 -20.29 30.31 12.44
CA PRO A 37 -20.71 29.41 11.38
C PRO A 37 -19.77 29.59 10.18
N MET A 38 -19.12 28.51 9.77
CA MET A 38 -18.30 28.47 8.56
C MET A 38 -19.25 28.52 7.37
N VAL A 39 -19.33 29.68 6.73
CA VAL A 39 -20.00 29.80 5.43
C VAL A 39 -19.06 29.17 4.40
N PRO A 40 -19.48 28.12 3.67
CA PRO A 40 -18.69 27.61 2.56
C PRO A 40 -18.35 28.77 1.64
N ARG A 41 -17.08 28.95 1.31
CA ARG A 41 -16.68 29.99 0.36
C ARG A 41 -17.29 29.62 -0.99
N VAL A 42 -18.24 30.41 -1.47
CA VAL A 42 -19.00 30.16 -2.71
C VAL A 42 -18.22 30.67 -3.94
N ASP A 43 -17.05 31.27 -3.73
CA ASP A 43 -16.52 32.26 -4.67
C ASP A 43 -15.36 31.77 -5.55
N ASP A 44 -15.01 30.50 -5.51
CA ASP A 44 -13.88 29.99 -6.28
C ASP A 44 -14.34 28.95 -7.31
N ALA A 45 -14.67 29.40 -8.52
CA ALA A 45 -14.82 28.50 -9.67
C ALA A 45 -13.54 27.69 -9.97
N ALA A 46 -12.40 28.11 -9.41
CA ALA A 46 -11.11 27.47 -9.58
C ALA A 46 -10.89 26.31 -8.59
N SER A 47 -10.41 25.18 -9.12
CA SER A 47 -10.05 24.00 -8.34
C SER A 47 -8.99 24.32 -7.27
N HIS A 48 -8.96 23.54 -6.18
CA HIS A 48 -7.96 23.66 -5.13
C HIS A 48 -6.52 23.69 -5.69
N ASP A 49 -6.24 22.85 -6.68
CA ASP A 49 -4.91 22.72 -7.26
C ASP A 49 -4.55 23.92 -8.14
N GLU A 50 -5.50 24.42 -8.93
CA GLU A 50 -5.34 25.64 -9.73
C GLU A 50 -5.02 26.84 -8.84
N ARG A 51 -5.70 26.92 -7.69
CA ARG A 51 -5.44 27.98 -6.71
C ARG A 51 -4.05 27.89 -6.11
N ASN A 52 -3.62 26.70 -5.70
CA ASN A 52 -2.29 26.52 -5.12
C ASN A 52 -1.17 26.74 -6.15
N SER A 53 -1.39 26.35 -7.41
CA SER A 53 -0.50 26.63 -8.53
C SER A 53 -0.39 28.14 -8.79
N LYS A 54 -1.53 28.86 -8.84
CA LYS A 54 -1.55 30.34 -8.97
C LYS A 54 -0.84 31.05 -7.82
N LEU A 55 -0.95 30.52 -6.60
CA LEU A 55 -0.32 31.08 -5.40
C LEU A 55 1.17 30.72 -5.26
N GLY A 56 1.72 29.88 -6.14
CA GLY A 56 3.12 29.47 -6.10
C GLY A 56 3.52 28.75 -4.80
N ARG A 57 2.58 28.04 -4.16
CA ARG A 57 2.85 27.37 -2.88
C ARG A 57 3.79 26.17 -3.09
N PRO A 58 4.90 26.08 -2.35
CA PRO A 58 5.79 24.92 -2.46
C PRO A 58 5.12 23.67 -1.90
N LEU A 59 5.38 22.52 -2.52
CA LEU A 59 5.01 21.22 -1.99
C LEU A 59 5.92 20.86 -0.82
N SER A 60 5.35 20.38 0.28
CA SER A 60 6.14 19.88 1.39
C SER A 60 6.98 18.68 0.93
N PRO A 61 8.24 18.55 1.39
CA PRO A 61 9.03 17.36 1.12
C PRO A 61 8.32 16.12 1.67
N HIS A 62 8.39 15.01 0.94
CA HIS A 62 7.68 13.77 1.29
C HIS A 62 8.62 12.57 1.19
N LEU A 63 9.00 12.13 -0.02
CA LEU A 63 9.89 10.95 -0.16
C LEU A 63 11.28 11.16 0.44
N THR A 64 11.79 12.39 0.40
CA THR A 64 13.15 12.70 0.87
C THR A 64 13.28 12.76 2.39
N ILE A 65 12.18 12.93 3.12
CA ILE A 65 12.17 13.05 4.59
C ILE A 65 11.45 11.89 5.29
N TYR A 66 10.72 11.07 4.54
CA TYR A 66 9.96 9.96 5.10
C TYR A 66 10.89 8.81 5.50
N LYS A 67 10.68 8.23 6.68
CA LYS A 67 11.46 7.09 7.16
C LYS A 67 11.12 5.85 6.32
N TYR A 68 12.15 5.17 5.81
CA TYR A 68 11.97 3.92 5.10
C TYR A 68 11.40 2.83 6.01
N GLU A 69 10.25 2.29 5.62
CA GLU A 69 9.61 1.14 6.25
C GLU A 69 9.65 -0.04 5.27
N ILE A 70 9.89 -1.25 5.77
CA ILE A 70 10.05 -2.44 4.89
C ILE A 70 8.80 -2.71 4.04
N THR A 71 7.62 -2.32 4.52
CA THR A 71 6.35 -2.44 3.79
C THR A 71 6.31 -1.58 2.54
N MET A 72 6.92 -0.38 2.58
CA MET A 72 7.09 0.48 1.41
C MET A 72 8.01 -0.19 0.38
N VAL A 73 9.14 -0.75 0.85
CA VAL A 73 10.08 -1.47 -0.01
C VAL A 73 9.38 -2.64 -0.70
N PHE A 74 8.59 -3.42 0.03
CA PHE A 74 7.84 -4.53 -0.55
C PHE A 74 6.87 -4.07 -1.65
N SER A 75 6.18 -2.95 -1.44
CA SER A 75 5.24 -2.38 -2.41
C SER A 75 5.93 -1.86 -3.67
N ILE A 76 7.02 -1.08 -3.54
CA ILE A 76 7.72 -0.55 -4.71
C ILE A 76 8.40 -1.68 -5.50
N THR A 77 8.98 -2.67 -4.82
CA THR A 77 9.56 -3.84 -5.49
C THR A 77 8.49 -4.60 -6.26
N HIS A 78 7.27 -4.74 -5.74
CA HIS A 78 6.18 -5.41 -6.47
C HIS A 78 5.81 -4.68 -7.77
N ARG A 79 5.80 -3.35 -7.76
CA ARG A 79 5.58 -2.53 -8.96
C ARG A 79 6.74 -2.72 -9.96
N ILE A 80 7.98 -2.66 -9.48
CA ILE A 80 9.17 -2.82 -10.32
C ILE A 80 9.19 -4.21 -10.95
N THR A 81 8.95 -5.27 -10.19
CA THR A 81 8.91 -6.63 -10.75
C THR A 81 7.75 -6.82 -11.72
N GLY A 82 6.60 -6.20 -11.47
CA GLY A 82 5.47 -6.21 -12.40
C GLY A 82 5.79 -5.52 -13.73
N MET A 83 6.41 -4.34 -13.67
CA MET A 83 6.89 -3.63 -14.86
C MET A 83 7.96 -4.43 -15.61
N ALA A 84 8.90 -5.05 -14.89
CA ALA A 84 9.93 -5.90 -15.50
C ALA A 84 9.31 -7.08 -16.25
N LEU A 85 8.35 -7.80 -15.63
CA LEU A 85 7.65 -8.92 -16.28
C LEU A 85 6.83 -8.46 -17.49
N GLY A 86 6.15 -7.32 -17.39
CA GLY A 86 5.44 -6.72 -18.52
C GLY A 86 6.40 -6.36 -19.67
N ALA A 87 7.56 -5.79 -19.35
CA ALA A 87 8.60 -5.49 -20.31
C ALA A 87 9.19 -6.76 -20.94
N TYR A 88 9.39 -7.84 -20.16
CA TYR A 88 9.84 -9.13 -20.70
C TYR A 88 8.84 -9.65 -21.72
N MET A 89 7.56 -9.73 -21.34
CA MET A 89 6.50 -10.21 -22.24
C MET A 89 6.42 -9.38 -23.52
N ALA A 90 6.47 -8.05 -23.40
CA ALA A 90 6.46 -7.16 -24.56
C ALA A 90 7.70 -7.34 -25.45
N ALA A 91 8.90 -7.42 -24.84
CA ALA A 91 10.15 -7.57 -25.57
C ALA A 91 10.24 -8.92 -26.30
N PHE A 92 9.87 -10.02 -25.65
CA PHE A 92 9.83 -11.34 -26.30
C PHE A 92 8.72 -11.44 -27.34
N GLY A 93 7.54 -10.86 -27.08
CA GLY A 93 6.42 -10.83 -28.03
C GLY A 93 6.75 -10.05 -29.30
N VAL A 94 7.28 -8.83 -29.15
CA VAL A 94 7.73 -8.02 -30.30
C VAL A 94 8.93 -8.67 -30.98
N GLY A 95 9.91 -9.15 -30.19
CA GLY A 95 11.09 -9.85 -30.68
C GLY A 95 10.74 -11.03 -31.59
N ALA A 96 9.77 -11.85 -31.19
CA ALA A 96 9.31 -12.97 -32.01
C ALA A 96 8.73 -12.55 -33.38
N LEU A 97 8.27 -11.31 -33.54
CA LEU A 97 7.71 -10.79 -34.78
C LEU A 97 8.75 -10.10 -35.68
N VAL A 98 9.75 -9.47 -35.08
CA VAL A 98 10.70 -8.60 -35.81
C VAL A 98 12.07 -9.24 -36.01
N CYS A 99 12.43 -10.23 -35.19
CA CYS A 99 13.72 -10.89 -35.28
C CYS A 99 13.79 -11.82 -36.51
N PRO A 100 14.91 -11.83 -37.25
CA PRO A 100 15.03 -12.57 -38.51
C PRO A 100 15.26 -14.08 -38.35
N HIS A 101 15.44 -14.55 -37.12
CA HIS A 101 15.82 -15.94 -36.80
C HIS A 101 14.87 -16.52 -35.77
N ASP A 102 14.79 -17.85 -35.73
CA ASP A 102 14.00 -18.58 -34.75
C ASP A 102 14.62 -18.55 -33.35
N PHE A 103 13.83 -18.90 -32.34
CA PHE A 103 14.25 -18.90 -30.94
C PHE A 103 15.48 -19.79 -30.69
N SER A 104 15.59 -20.95 -31.35
CA SER A 104 16.73 -21.86 -31.22
C SER A 104 18.06 -21.21 -31.58
N TYR A 105 18.10 -20.39 -32.64
CA TYR A 105 19.30 -19.66 -33.02
C TYR A 105 19.80 -18.75 -31.89
N TYR A 106 18.89 -18.04 -31.21
CA TYR A 106 19.27 -17.16 -30.10
C TYR A 106 19.73 -17.93 -28.87
N VAL A 107 19.18 -19.13 -28.63
CA VAL A 107 19.70 -20.03 -27.59
C VAL A 107 21.13 -20.45 -27.91
N ASP A 108 21.40 -20.88 -29.14
CA ASP A 108 22.75 -21.26 -29.59
C ASP A 108 23.75 -20.09 -29.46
N VAL A 109 23.32 -18.86 -29.78
CA VAL A 109 24.14 -17.66 -29.59
C VAL A 109 24.51 -17.46 -28.11
N VAL A 110 23.56 -17.60 -27.19
CA VAL A 110 23.83 -17.49 -25.75
C VAL A 110 24.74 -18.62 -25.27
N GLU A 111 24.54 -19.85 -25.75
CA GLU A 111 25.42 -20.99 -25.44
C GLU A 111 26.86 -20.76 -25.95
N SER A 112 27.01 -20.11 -27.11
CA SER A 112 28.33 -19.80 -27.69
C SER A 112 29.17 -18.88 -26.82
N TRP A 113 28.55 -18.10 -25.92
CA TRP A 113 29.27 -17.26 -24.96
C TRP A 113 30.01 -18.07 -23.90
N LYS A 114 29.75 -19.38 -23.79
CA LYS A 114 30.44 -20.31 -22.88
C LYS A 114 30.52 -19.77 -21.44
N LEU A 115 29.39 -19.26 -20.96
CA LEU A 115 29.28 -18.71 -19.62
C LEU A 115 29.61 -19.78 -18.58
N SER A 116 30.34 -19.39 -17.54
CA SER A 116 30.62 -20.30 -16.43
C SER A 116 29.32 -20.71 -15.73
N ALA A 117 29.27 -21.93 -15.17
CA ALA A 117 28.11 -22.43 -14.43
C ALA A 117 27.55 -21.44 -13.39
N PRO A 118 28.36 -20.79 -12.52
CA PRO A 118 27.83 -19.81 -11.58
C PRO A 118 27.28 -18.55 -12.25
N THR A 119 27.89 -18.09 -13.36
CA THR A 119 27.37 -16.95 -14.13
C THR A 119 26.02 -17.27 -14.75
N LEU A 120 25.87 -18.46 -15.33
CA LEU A 120 24.61 -18.90 -15.93
C LEU A 120 23.51 -19.05 -14.86
N MET A 121 23.84 -19.63 -13.72
CA MET A 121 22.91 -19.75 -12.58
C MET A 121 22.47 -18.38 -12.07
N ALA A 122 23.40 -17.42 -11.94
CA ALA A 122 23.07 -16.05 -11.54
C ALA A 122 22.15 -15.36 -12.56
N ALA A 123 22.41 -15.52 -13.86
CA ALA A 123 21.57 -14.98 -14.92
C ALA A 123 20.14 -15.57 -14.87
N LYS A 124 20.02 -16.90 -14.71
CA LYS A 124 18.73 -17.58 -14.52
C LYS A 124 17.99 -17.05 -13.28
N PHE A 125 18.71 -16.88 -12.16
CA PHE A 125 18.11 -16.35 -10.93
C PHE A 125 17.60 -14.92 -11.10
N ILE A 126 18.37 -14.04 -11.74
CA ILE A 126 17.96 -12.64 -12.00
C ILE A 126 16.70 -12.58 -12.88
N LEU A 127 16.57 -13.49 -13.85
CA LEU A 127 15.38 -13.58 -14.69
C LEU A 127 14.18 -14.19 -13.95
N ALA A 128 14.41 -15.19 -13.10
CA ALA A 128 13.35 -15.88 -12.35
C ALA A 128 12.81 -15.09 -11.15
N TYR A 129 13.67 -14.33 -10.46
CA TYR A 129 13.31 -13.66 -9.21
C TYR A 129 12.17 -12.63 -9.33
N PRO A 130 12.10 -11.78 -10.38
CA PRO A 130 10.95 -10.89 -10.57
C PRO A 130 9.62 -11.66 -10.65
N PHE A 131 9.61 -12.81 -11.32
CA PHE A 131 8.43 -13.67 -11.45
C PHE A 131 7.99 -14.22 -10.10
N THR A 132 8.90 -14.89 -9.37
CA THR A 132 8.55 -15.54 -8.10
C THR A 132 8.20 -14.51 -7.01
N TYR A 133 8.89 -13.38 -6.97
CA TYR A 133 8.57 -12.27 -6.07
C TYR A 133 7.20 -11.67 -6.39
N HIS A 134 6.93 -11.34 -7.66
CA HIS A 134 5.66 -10.74 -8.05
C HIS A 134 4.49 -11.68 -7.75
N LEU A 135 4.64 -12.98 -8.02
CA LEU A 135 3.64 -14.00 -7.71
C LEU A 135 3.40 -14.13 -6.20
N ALA A 136 4.45 -14.29 -5.39
CA ALA A 136 4.32 -14.46 -3.94
C ALA A 136 3.72 -13.22 -3.26
N ASN A 137 4.20 -12.02 -3.60
CA ASN A 137 3.64 -10.80 -3.04
C ASN A 137 2.25 -10.50 -3.63
N GLY A 138 1.97 -10.87 -4.88
CA GLY A 138 0.63 -10.79 -5.48
C GLY A 138 -0.38 -11.63 -4.71
N MET A 139 -0.01 -12.85 -4.33
CA MET A 139 -0.85 -13.70 -3.47
C MET A 139 -1.12 -13.06 -2.11
N ARG A 140 -0.11 -12.38 -1.54
CA ARG A 140 -0.26 -11.59 -0.30
C ARG A 140 -1.24 -10.43 -0.48
N HIS A 141 -1.19 -9.71 -1.61
CA HIS A 141 -2.15 -8.65 -1.93
C HIS A 141 -3.58 -9.18 -2.08
N LEU A 142 -3.77 -10.30 -2.80
CA LEU A 142 -5.08 -10.94 -2.91
C LEU A 142 -5.63 -11.36 -1.54
N LEU A 143 -4.78 -11.82 -0.63
CA LEU A 143 -5.17 -12.11 0.75
C LEU A 143 -5.62 -10.84 1.49
N TRP A 144 -4.93 -9.72 1.30
CA TRP A 144 -5.32 -8.43 1.85
C TRP A 144 -6.65 -7.91 1.28
N ASP A 145 -6.94 -8.17 0.01
CA ASP A 145 -8.21 -7.78 -0.63
C ASP A 145 -9.41 -8.52 0.01
N THR A 146 -9.18 -9.69 0.62
CA THR A 146 -10.19 -10.38 1.44
C THR A 146 -10.36 -9.84 2.86
N GLY A 147 -9.61 -8.78 3.23
CA GLY A 147 -9.61 -8.20 4.57
C GLY A 147 -8.79 -8.97 5.62
N LYS A 148 -7.93 -9.91 5.19
CA LYS A 148 -7.11 -10.76 6.08
C LYS A 148 -5.68 -10.23 6.20
N CYS A 149 -4.98 -10.58 7.29
CA CYS A 149 -3.56 -10.27 7.51
C CYS A 149 -3.19 -8.77 7.48
N LEU A 150 -4.08 -7.91 7.98
CA LEU A 150 -3.93 -6.45 7.98
C LEU A 150 -3.42 -5.87 9.32
N LYS A 151 -3.22 -6.69 10.35
CA LYS A 151 -2.56 -6.22 11.58
C LYS A 151 -1.07 -6.02 11.32
N ILE A 152 -0.46 -5.00 11.93
CA ILE A 152 0.97 -4.67 11.76
C ILE A 152 1.86 -5.92 11.88
N LYS A 153 1.69 -6.73 12.93
CA LYS A 153 2.49 -7.96 13.13
C LYS A 153 2.32 -8.97 11.99
N GLU A 154 1.10 -9.12 11.47
CA GLU A 154 0.78 -10.03 10.37
C GLU A 154 1.38 -9.51 9.05
N VAL A 155 1.30 -8.20 8.79
CA VAL A 155 1.90 -7.57 7.61
C VAL A 155 3.41 -7.79 7.55
N TRP A 156 4.10 -7.70 8.69
CA TRP A 156 5.53 -7.98 8.80
C TRP A 156 5.84 -9.47 8.62
N SER A 157 5.13 -10.34 9.33
CA SER A 157 5.31 -11.80 9.24
C SER A 157 5.09 -12.30 7.80
N THR A 158 3.96 -11.95 7.19
CA THR A 158 3.66 -12.31 5.80
C THR A 158 4.65 -11.71 4.79
N GLY A 159 5.21 -10.52 5.08
CA GLY A 159 6.25 -9.90 4.27
C GLY A 159 7.58 -10.67 4.27
N TYR A 160 8.02 -11.20 5.42
CA TYR A 160 9.21 -12.05 5.45
C TYR A 160 8.95 -13.44 4.86
N THR A 161 7.76 -14.02 5.12
CA THR A 161 7.38 -15.31 4.56
C THR A 161 7.36 -15.26 3.04
N MET A 162 6.73 -14.26 2.43
CA MET A 162 6.73 -14.14 0.96
C MET A 162 8.14 -13.94 0.40
N LEU A 163 9.02 -13.23 1.12
CA LEU A 163 10.39 -12.97 0.68
C LEU A 163 11.18 -14.29 0.65
N ALA A 164 11.10 -15.08 1.72
CA ALA A 164 11.73 -16.39 1.79
C ALA A 164 11.21 -17.33 0.68
N VAL A 165 9.89 -17.38 0.49
CA VAL A 165 9.27 -18.16 -0.60
C VAL A 165 9.76 -17.70 -1.97
N SER A 166 9.82 -16.38 -2.22
CA SER A 166 10.25 -15.85 -3.52
C SER A 166 11.71 -16.21 -3.86
N VAL A 167 12.62 -16.09 -2.88
CA VAL A 167 14.03 -16.44 -3.05
C VAL A 167 14.19 -17.95 -3.24
N GLY A 168 13.51 -18.75 -2.43
CA GLY A 168 13.56 -20.22 -2.52
C GLY A 168 13.07 -20.72 -3.88
N LEU A 169 11.93 -20.22 -4.35
CA LEU A 169 11.39 -20.58 -5.67
C LEU A 169 12.31 -20.13 -6.81
N ALA A 170 12.89 -18.93 -6.73
CA ALA A 170 13.82 -18.44 -7.74
C ALA A 170 15.10 -19.27 -7.80
N ALA A 171 15.62 -19.70 -6.65
CA ALA A 171 16.79 -20.56 -6.57
C ALA A 171 16.51 -21.95 -7.18
N ILE A 172 15.33 -22.53 -6.89
CA ILE A 172 14.92 -23.80 -7.50
C ILE A 172 14.84 -23.66 -9.02
N LEU A 173 14.15 -22.62 -9.52
CA LEU A 173 14.04 -22.37 -10.96
C LEU A 173 15.39 -22.11 -11.64
N ALA A 174 16.33 -21.48 -10.94
CA ALA A 174 17.66 -21.22 -11.48
C ALA A 174 18.56 -22.47 -11.52
N ALA A 175 18.32 -23.43 -10.63
CA ALA A 175 19.07 -24.68 -10.54
C ALA A 175 18.60 -25.75 -11.53
N MET A 176 17.35 -25.66 -11.99
CA MET A 176 16.79 -26.49 -13.08
C MET A 176 17.35 -26.06 -14.45
#